data_AF-A0A2K8U4G6-F1
#
_entry.id   AF-A0A2K8U4G6-F1
#
_cell.length_a   1.000
_cell.length_b   1.000
_cell.length_c   1.000
_cell.angle_alpha   90.00
_cell.angle_beta   90.00
_cell.angle_gamma   90.00
#
_symmetry.space_group_name_H-M   'P 1'
#
loop_
_entity.id
_entity.type
_entity.pdbx_description
1 polymer ?
#
loop_
_entity_poly.entity_id
_entity_poly.type
_entity_poly.pdbx_seq_one_letter_code
_entity_poly.pdbx_strand_id
1 'polypeptide(L)'
;MRFAVSPDEINLAKVPHEVFLTNLIGNHILMTVGLGGIAGSFPWVMAVIPLISFSLLGYILWRAKRSQSTDHWYVMCHWQVCARRAHIFILMLLLLLAIIALGWGAHTYGGMMKEAAIAIVVGTGILPVMVTVLILVIAESDALYHANQAKLPAWVVERFPNPQARVIPDEKHAHGHQ
;
A
#
# COMPACT_ATOMS: atom_id res chain seq x y z
N MET A 1 18.88 4.33 -8.46
CA MET A 1 19.51 5.34 -9.33
C MET A 1 18.96 6.70 -8.96
N ARG A 2 19.81 7.73 -8.84
CA ARG A 2 19.38 9.12 -8.54
C ARG A 2 19.21 9.90 -9.84
N PHE A 3 18.18 10.74 -9.90
CA PHE A 3 17.85 11.52 -11.10
C PHE A 3 17.89 13.02 -10.83
N ALA A 4 18.19 13.81 -11.85
CA ALA A 4 18.04 15.26 -11.80
C ALA A 4 16.55 15.61 -11.98
N VAL A 5 15.89 15.96 -10.88
CA VAL A 5 14.46 16.29 -10.83
C VAL A 5 14.26 17.56 -9.99
N SER A 6 13.18 18.29 -10.27
CA SER A 6 12.87 19.52 -9.54
C SER A 6 12.32 19.20 -8.12
N PRO A 7 12.39 20.15 -7.18
CA PRO A 7 11.77 20.00 -5.86
C PRO A 7 10.27 19.73 -5.93
N ASP A 8 9.57 20.32 -6.90
CA ASP A 8 8.13 20.14 -7.10
C ASP A 8 7.80 18.71 -7.53
N GLU A 9 8.61 18.12 -8.42
CA GLU A 9 8.48 16.73 -8.83
C GLU A 9 8.74 15.75 -7.68
N ILE A 10 9.69 16.07 -6.81
CA ILE A 10 9.95 15.30 -5.58
C ILE A 10 8.72 15.32 -4.68
N ASN A 11 8.09 16.48 -4.47
CA ASN A 11 6.90 16.58 -3.64
C ASN A 11 5.71 15.82 -4.24
N LEU A 12 5.49 15.94 -5.56
CA LEU A 12 4.43 15.21 -6.25
C LEU A 12 4.65 13.68 -6.25
N ALA A 13 5.91 13.24 -6.29
CA ALA A 13 6.26 11.82 -6.24
C ALA A 13 5.98 11.16 -4.86
N LYS A 14 5.90 11.95 -3.78
CA LYS A 14 5.58 11.44 -2.43
C LYS A 14 4.11 11.13 -2.26
N VAL A 15 3.24 11.91 -2.90
CA VAL A 15 1.78 11.81 -2.78
C VAL A 15 1.24 10.37 -2.85
N PRO A 16 1.58 9.53 -3.85
CA PRO A 16 1.08 8.15 -3.88
C PRO A 16 1.44 7.34 -2.62
N HIS A 17 2.68 7.50 -2.12
CA HIS A 17 3.19 6.79 -0.96
C HIS A 17 2.54 7.27 0.34
N GLU A 18 2.36 8.58 0.49
CA GLU A 18 1.68 9.17 1.65
C GLU A 18 0.22 8.70 1.72
N VAL A 19 -0.52 8.74 0.61
CA VAL A 19 -1.92 8.26 0.55
C VAL A 19 -2.01 6.78 0.93
N PHE A 20 -1.07 5.96 0.45
CA PHE A 20 -1.07 4.54 0.77
C PHE A 20 -0.67 4.27 2.23
N LEU A 21 0.30 5.00 2.78
CA LEU A 21 0.66 4.92 4.21
C LEU A 21 -0.49 5.39 5.11
N THR A 22 -1.23 6.43 4.74
CA THR A 22 -2.44 6.86 5.47
C THR A 22 -3.48 5.75 5.48
N ASN A 23 -3.66 5.02 4.38
CA ASN A 23 -4.54 3.85 4.36
C ASN A 23 -4.05 2.73 5.29
N LEU A 24 -2.75 2.39 5.26
CA LEU A 24 -2.21 1.30 6.07
C LEU A 24 -2.17 1.65 7.57
N ILE A 25 -1.60 2.78 7.94
CA ILE A 25 -1.43 3.18 9.35
C ILE A 25 -2.70 3.84 9.86
N GLY A 26 -3.17 4.88 9.19
CA GLY A 26 -4.33 5.66 9.63
C GLY A 26 -5.59 4.80 9.66
N ASN A 27 -5.92 4.15 8.54
CA ASN A 27 -7.17 3.41 8.42
C ASN A 27 -7.10 1.97 8.95
N HIS A 28 -6.04 1.19 8.70
CA HIS A 28 -6.01 -0.20 9.20
C HIS A 28 -5.47 -0.37 10.61
N ILE A 29 -4.59 0.51 11.10
CA ILE A 29 -4.06 0.41 12.47
C ILE A 29 -4.85 1.33 13.41
N LEU A 30 -4.79 2.65 13.22
CA LEU A 30 -5.34 3.61 14.17
C LEU A 30 -6.87 3.57 14.23
N MET A 31 -7.55 3.57 13.08
CA MET A 31 -9.01 3.48 13.04
C MET A 31 -9.54 2.14 13.55
N THR A 32 -8.86 1.00 13.29
CA THR A 32 -9.24 -0.30 13.87
C THR A 32 -9.17 -0.28 15.39
N VAL A 33 -8.12 0.27 15.98
CA VAL A 33 -8.00 0.41 17.44
C VAL A 33 -9.06 1.37 17.99
N GLY A 34 -9.27 2.52 17.34
CA GLY A 34 -10.27 3.51 17.75
C GLY A 34 -11.71 3.01 17.68
N LEU A 35 -12.09 2.35 16.58
CA LEU A 35 -13.43 1.81 16.37
C LEU A 35 -13.65 0.48 17.10
N GLY A 36 -12.59 -0.31 17.33
CA GLY A 36 -12.67 -1.58 18.04
C GLY A 36 -13.25 -1.44 19.44
N GLY A 37 -13.00 -0.30 20.12
CA GLY A 37 -13.56 0.00 21.45
C GLY A 37 -15.08 0.11 21.49
N ILE A 38 -15.74 0.43 20.36
CA ILE A 38 -17.21 0.55 20.26
C ILE A 38 -17.84 -0.57 19.42
N ALA A 39 -17.03 -1.45 18.83
CA ALA A 39 -17.48 -2.52 17.96
C ALA A 39 -18.38 -3.55 18.68
N GLY A 40 -18.28 -3.66 20.02
CA GLY A 40 -19.20 -4.49 20.81
C GLY A 40 -20.65 -4.02 20.76
N SER A 41 -20.88 -2.70 20.71
CA SER A 41 -22.22 -2.10 20.65
C SER A 41 -22.66 -1.87 19.20
N PHE A 42 -21.73 -1.50 18.32
CA PHE A 42 -22.01 -1.21 16.91
C PHE A 42 -21.04 -1.97 15.98
N PRO A 43 -21.20 -3.29 15.79
CA PRO A 43 -20.25 -4.09 15.01
C PRO A 43 -20.07 -3.62 13.56
N TRP A 44 -21.13 -3.03 12.98
CA TRP A 44 -21.13 -2.54 11.60
C TRP A 44 -20.14 -1.39 11.35
N VAL A 45 -19.70 -0.66 12.39
CA VAL A 45 -18.72 0.42 12.23
C VAL A 45 -17.39 -0.10 11.71
N MET A 46 -17.06 -1.38 11.97
CA MET A 46 -15.84 -2.01 11.48
C MET A 46 -15.82 -2.15 9.95
N ALA A 47 -16.99 -2.11 9.29
CA ALA A 47 -17.09 -2.11 7.83
C ALA A 47 -16.59 -0.81 7.18
N VAL A 48 -16.45 0.28 7.96
CA VAL A 48 -15.90 1.55 7.48
C VAL A 48 -14.44 1.39 7.04
N ILE A 49 -13.66 0.57 7.75
CA ILE A 49 -12.24 0.33 7.48
C ILE A 49 -12.02 -0.24 6.07
N PRO A 50 -12.61 -1.39 5.67
CA PRO A 50 -12.45 -1.90 4.32
C PRO A 50 -13.06 -0.98 3.26
N LEU A 51 -14.16 -0.27 3.56
CA LEU A 51 -14.78 0.66 2.61
C LEU A 51 -13.85 1.82 2.25
N ILE A 52 -13.27 2.49 3.26
CA ILE A 52 -12.27 3.53 3.04
C ILE A 52 -11.06 2.96 2.31
N SER A 53 -10.64 1.74 2.68
CA SER A 53 -9.48 1.12 2.06
C SER A 53 -9.66 0.85 0.57
N PHE A 54 -10.75 0.20 0.17
CA PHE A 54 -11.04 -0.02 -1.25
C PHE A 54 -11.19 1.30 -2.01
N SER A 55 -11.73 2.34 -1.38
CA SER A 55 -11.86 3.67 -1.99
C SER A 55 -10.48 4.31 -2.25
N LEU A 56 -9.59 4.31 -1.26
CA LEU A 56 -8.23 4.84 -1.40
C LEU A 56 -7.37 4.03 -2.38
N LEU A 57 -7.48 2.70 -2.35
CA LEU A 57 -6.79 1.82 -3.29
C LEU A 57 -7.30 2.01 -4.72
N GLY A 58 -8.62 2.13 -4.89
CA GLY A 58 -9.24 2.45 -6.17
C GLY A 58 -8.76 3.79 -6.71
N TYR A 59 -8.67 4.82 -5.84
CA TYR A 59 -8.09 6.11 -6.19
C TYR A 59 -6.62 5.97 -6.63
N ILE A 60 -5.79 5.22 -5.91
CA ILE A 60 -4.37 5.00 -6.27
C ILE A 60 -4.26 4.36 -7.65
N LEU A 61 -5.01 3.30 -7.91
CA LEU A 61 -4.96 2.60 -9.20
C LEU A 61 -5.46 3.48 -10.34
N TRP A 62 -6.55 4.21 -10.14
CA TRP A 62 -7.07 5.15 -11.13
C TRP A 62 -6.09 6.28 -11.42
N ARG A 63 -5.55 6.92 -10.38
CA ARG A 63 -4.61 8.03 -10.51
C ARG A 63 -3.26 7.60 -11.08
N ALA A 64 -2.84 6.37 -10.81
CA ALA A 64 -1.67 5.77 -11.44
C ALA A 64 -1.88 5.46 -12.93
N LYS A 65 -3.09 5.04 -13.33
CA LYS A 65 -3.38 4.89 -14.76
C LYS A 65 -3.38 6.23 -15.47
N ARG A 66 -3.94 7.27 -14.82
CA ARG A 66 -3.97 8.64 -15.35
C ARG A 66 -2.56 9.25 -15.47
N SER A 67 -1.67 9.00 -14.51
CA SER A 67 -0.32 9.58 -14.47
C SER A 67 0.51 9.27 -15.72
N GLN A 68 0.26 8.13 -16.37
CA GLN A 68 0.94 7.74 -17.61
C GLN A 68 0.74 8.72 -18.77
N SER A 69 -0.33 9.52 -18.71
CA SER A 69 -0.68 10.49 -19.76
C SER A 69 -0.52 11.94 -19.34
N THR A 70 -0.46 12.24 -18.04
CA THR A 70 -0.53 13.62 -17.53
C THR A 70 0.69 14.09 -16.77
N ASP A 71 1.42 13.18 -16.14
CA ASP A 71 2.45 13.56 -15.18
C ASP A 71 3.85 13.42 -15.78
N HIS A 72 4.80 14.15 -15.21
CA HIS A 72 6.20 13.96 -15.53
C HIS A 72 6.65 12.52 -15.20
N TRP A 73 7.58 12.00 -15.99
CA TRP A 73 8.03 10.61 -15.93
C TRP A 73 8.42 10.15 -14.51
N TYR A 74 9.13 10.98 -13.74
CA TYR A 74 9.54 10.66 -12.38
C TYR A 74 8.34 10.44 -11.44
N VAL A 75 7.37 11.35 -11.48
CA VAL A 75 6.14 11.29 -10.69
C VAL A 75 5.30 10.07 -11.12
N MET A 76 5.18 9.84 -12.42
CA MET A 76 4.50 8.67 -12.97
C MET A 76 5.10 7.37 -12.46
N CYS A 77 6.43 7.24 -12.42
CA CYS A 77 7.10 6.03 -11.92
C CYS A 77 6.72 5.73 -10.47
N HIS A 78 6.67 6.73 -9.58
CA HIS A 78 6.25 6.54 -8.19
C HIS A 78 4.79 6.10 -8.06
N TRP A 79 3.90 6.63 -8.90
CA TRP A 79 2.53 6.12 -9.00
C TRP A 79 2.47 4.63 -9.39
N GLN A 80 3.32 4.18 -10.33
CA GLN A 80 3.36 2.77 -10.73
C GLN A 80 3.94 1.85 -9.65
N VAL A 81 4.97 2.31 -8.92
CA VAL A 81 5.53 1.58 -7.77
C VAL A 81 4.45 1.37 -6.71
N CYS A 82 3.76 2.43 -6.33
CA CYS A 82 2.68 2.37 -5.35
C CYS A 82 1.49 1.53 -5.85
N ALA A 83 1.10 1.66 -7.13
CA ALA A 83 0.02 0.87 -7.70
C ALA A 83 0.31 -0.63 -7.67
N ARG A 84 1.54 -1.05 -7.94
CA ARG A 84 1.92 -2.48 -7.83
C ARG A 84 1.71 -3.01 -6.42
N ARG A 85 2.05 -2.23 -5.40
CA ARG A 85 1.88 -2.63 -3.98
C ARG A 85 0.43 -2.54 -3.53
N ALA A 86 -0.34 -1.59 -4.06
CA ALA A 86 -1.78 -1.52 -3.86
C ALA A 86 -2.49 -2.79 -4.36
N HIS A 87 -2.07 -3.39 -5.49
CA HIS A 87 -2.62 -4.67 -5.95
C HIS A 87 -2.38 -5.82 -4.97
N ILE A 88 -1.19 -5.89 -4.35
CA ILE A 88 -0.89 -6.90 -3.31
C ILE A 88 -1.86 -6.74 -2.15
N PHE A 89 -2.10 -5.50 -1.73
CA PHE A 89 -3.00 -5.24 -0.62
C PHE A 89 -4.47 -5.54 -0.95
N ILE A 90 -4.94 -5.16 -2.16
CA ILE A 90 -6.27 -5.54 -2.65
C ILE A 90 -6.44 -7.06 -2.63
N LEU A 91 -5.46 -7.82 -3.14
CA LEU A 91 -5.51 -9.28 -3.14
C LEU A 91 -5.69 -9.84 -1.72
N MET A 92 -4.94 -9.32 -0.75
CA MET A 92 -5.06 -9.74 0.65
C MET A 92 -6.41 -9.38 1.27
N LEU A 93 -6.96 -8.20 0.96
CA LEU A 93 -8.30 -7.83 1.41
C LEU A 93 -9.39 -8.71 0.79
N LEU A 94 -9.27 -9.05 -0.50
CA LEU A 94 -10.17 -9.97 -1.17
C LEU A 94 -10.08 -11.38 -0.59
N LEU A 95 -8.88 -11.84 -0.26
CA LEU A 95 -8.69 -13.13 0.42
C LEU A 95 -9.34 -13.13 1.81
N LEU A 96 -9.18 -12.06 2.59
CA LEU A 96 -9.86 -11.90 3.87
C LEU A 96 -11.39 -11.93 3.71
N LEU A 97 -11.94 -11.20 2.73
CA LEU A 97 -13.38 -11.23 2.45
C LEU A 97 -13.86 -12.63 2.07
N ALA A 98 -13.09 -13.37 1.27
CA ALA A 98 -13.39 -14.76 0.93
C ALA A 98 -13.38 -15.66 2.18
N ILE A 99 -12.39 -15.52 3.06
CA ILE A 99 -12.31 -16.27 4.32
C ILE A 99 -13.49 -15.93 5.24
N ILE A 100 -13.88 -14.65 5.33
CA ILE A 100 -15.07 -14.22 6.09
C ILE A 100 -16.33 -14.87 5.51
N ALA A 101 -16.51 -14.83 4.20
CA ALA A 101 -17.66 -15.44 3.53
C ALA A 101 -17.71 -16.96 3.74
N LEU A 102 -16.56 -17.64 3.66
CA LEU A 102 -16.45 -19.07 3.92
C LEU A 102 -16.71 -19.42 5.39
N GLY A 103 -16.16 -18.65 6.34
CA GLY A 103 -16.40 -18.85 7.77
C GLY A 103 -17.87 -18.65 8.14
N TRP A 104 -18.51 -17.62 7.58
CA TRP A 104 -19.94 -17.38 7.73
C TRP A 104 -20.75 -18.54 7.12
N GLY A 105 -20.46 -18.95 5.89
CA GLY A 105 -21.14 -20.07 5.23
C GLY A 105 -20.98 -21.39 5.97
N ALA A 106 -19.79 -21.69 6.50
CA ALA A 106 -19.53 -22.88 7.29
C ALA A 106 -20.32 -22.90 8.60
N HIS A 107 -20.50 -21.75 9.25
CA HIS A 107 -21.35 -21.63 10.43
C HIS A 107 -22.84 -21.80 10.09
N THR A 108 -23.33 -21.06 9.07
CA THR A 108 -24.76 -21.01 8.73
C THR A 108 -25.27 -22.31 8.11
N TYR A 109 -24.49 -22.93 7.22
CA TYR A 109 -24.93 -24.11 6.45
C TYR A 109 -24.21 -25.40 6.85
N GLY A 110 -22.97 -25.29 7.35
CA GLY A 110 -22.15 -26.45 7.73
C GLY A 110 -22.27 -26.87 9.19
N GLY A 111 -23.05 -26.15 10.02
CA GLY A 111 -23.20 -26.44 11.44
C GLY A 111 -21.95 -26.19 12.29
N MET A 112 -20.97 -25.46 11.76
CA MET A 112 -19.75 -25.11 12.51
C MET A 112 -20.11 -24.21 13.70
N MET A 113 -19.45 -24.41 14.84
CA MET A 113 -19.61 -23.50 15.99
C MET A 113 -19.16 -22.08 15.64
N LYS A 114 -19.86 -21.08 16.17
CA LYS A 114 -19.58 -19.66 15.89
C LYS A 114 -18.13 -19.30 16.27
N GLU A 115 -17.68 -19.80 17.40
CA GLU A 115 -16.35 -19.55 17.96
C GLU A 115 -15.26 -20.14 17.06
N ALA A 116 -15.52 -21.34 16.49
CA ALA A 116 -14.62 -21.97 15.53
C ALA A 116 -14.54 -21.18 14.22
N ALA A 117 -15.68 -20.72 13.69
CA ALA A 117 -15.72 -19.88 12.49
C ALA A 117 -14.97 -18.56 12.70
N ILE A 118 -15.15 -17.90 13.84
CA ILE A 118 -14.42 -16.68 14.21
C ILE A 118 -12.92 -16.96 14.33
N ALA A 119 -12.52 -18.05 14.99
CA ALA A 119 -11.11 -18.41 15.15
C ALA A 119 -10.42 -18.63 13.80
N ILE A 120 -11.09 -19.29 12.84
CA ILE A 120 -10.58 -19.45 11.48
C ILE A 120 -10.43 -18.09 10.79
N VAL A 121 -11.44 -17.22 10.85
CA VAL A 121 -11.37 -15.89 10.22
C VAL A 121 -10.24 -15.04 10.80
N VAL A 122 -10.11 -15.04 12.13
CA VAL A 122 -9.05 -14.28 12.81
C VAL A 122 -7.68 -14.86 12.46
N GLY A 123 -7.51 -16.17 12.64
CA GLY A 123 -6.22 -16.84 12.49
C GLY A 123 -5.70 -16.89 11.05
N THR A 124 -6.58 -17.20 10.10
CA THR A 124 -6.21 -17.40 8.69
C THR A 124 -6.44 -16.18 7.81
N GLY A 125 -7.34 -15.27 8.22
CA GLY A 125 -7.64 -14.05 7.49
C GLY A 125 -6.94 -12.83 8.07
N ILE A 126 -7.31 -12.44 9.29
CA ILE A 126 -6.87 -11.16 9.88
C ILE A 126 -5.36 -11.16 10.15
N LEU A 127 -4.81 -12.23 10.76
CA LEU A 127 -3.38 -12.27 11.08
C LEU A 127 -2.46 -12.11 9.85
N PRO A 128 -2.66 -12.86 8.74
CA PRO A 128 -1.86 -12.63 7.52
C PRO A 128 -2.02 -11.24 6.91
N VAL A 129 -3.21 -10.63 7.00
CA VAL A 129 -3.41 -9.25 6.56
C VAL A 129 -2.58 -8.29 7.40
N MET A 130 -2.55 -8.45 8.73
CA MET A 130 -1.75 -7.60 9.61
C MET A 130 -0.24 -7.71 9.33
N VAL A 131 0.25 -8.93 9.09
CA VAL A 131 1.66 -9.14 8.67
C VAL A 131 1.94 -8.43 7.34
N THR A 132 1.01 -8.53 6.39
CA THR A 132 1.14 -7.84 5.10
C THR A 132 1.15 -6.33 5.26
N VAL A 133 0.26 -5.78 6.10
CA VAL A 133 0.23 -4.34 6.42
C VAL A 133 1.59 -3.88 6.95
N LEU A 134 2.18 -4.62 7.90
CA LEU A 134 3.50 -4.26 8.44
C LEU A 134 4.58 -4.23 7.36
N ILE A 135 4.66 -5.28 6.54
CA ILE A 135 5.64 -5.36 5.45
C ILE A 135 5.45 -4.20 4.47
N LEU A 136 4.21 -3.90 4.10
CA LEU A 136 3.89 -2.81 3.18
C LEU A 136 4.22 -1.45 3.79
N VAL A 137 3.95 -1.22 5.08
CA VAL A 137 4.31 0.03 5.77
C VAL A 137 5.82 0.26 5.70
N ILE A 138 6.63 -0.75 5.99
CA ILE A 138 8.09 -0.64 5.90
C ILE A 138 8.53 -0.36 4.45
N ALA A 139 8.01 -1.12 3.48
CA ALA A 139 8.36 -0.96 2.08
C ALA A 139 7.94 0.39 1.50
N GLU A 140 6.80 0.93 1.93
CA GLU A 140 6.32 2.27 1.56
C GLU A 140 7.12 3.38 2.22
N SER A 141 7.52 3.21 3.48
CA SER A 141 8.36 4.18 4.17
C SER A 141 9.73 4.30 3.51
N ASP A 142 10.32 3.18 3.09
CA ASP A 142 11.56 3.16 2.30
C ASP A 142 11.38 3.81 0.92
N ALA A 143 10.27 3.53 0.22
CA ALA A 143 10.00 4.15 -1.07
C ALA A 143 9.78 5.67 -0.96
N LEU A 144 9.12 6.13 0.11
CA LEU A 144 8.96 7.55 0.41
C LEU A 144 10.31 8.21 0.71
N TYR A 145 11.19 7.52 1.45
CA TYR A 145 12.56 7.98 1.70
C TYR A 145 13.38 8.06 0.41
N HIS A 146 13.21 7.11 -0.51
CA HIS A 146 13.84 7.13 -1.84
C HIS A 146 13.26 8.24 -2.74
N ALA A 147 11.95 8.49 -2.70
CA ALA A 147 11.30 9.58 -3.43
C ALA A 147 11.88 10.94 -3.02
N ASN A 148 12.11 11.14 -1.71
CA ASN A 148 12.76 12.34 -1.17
C ASN A 148 14.20 12.54 -1.68
N GLN A 149 14.90 11.45 -2.01
CA GLN A 149 16.28 11.49 -2.50
C GLN A 149 16.39 11.48 -4.04
N ALA A 150 15.29 11.71 -4.75
CA ALA A 150 15.26 11.62 -6.21
C ALA A 150 15.64 10.22 -6.75
N LYS A 151 15.32 9.16 -6.01
CA LYS A 151 15.71 7.77 -6.34
C LYS A 151 14.55 6.94 -6.84
N LEU A 152 14.77 6.22 -7.95
CA LEU A 152 13.86 5.20 -8.47
C LEU A 152 14.48 3.80 -8.42
N PRO A 153 13.64 2.75 -8.22
CA PRO A 153 14.07 1.36 -8.32
C PRO A 153 14.36 0.96 -9.78
N ALA A 154 15.32 0.05 -9.99
CA ALA A 154 15.75 -0.34 -11.34
C ALA A 154 14.61 -0.87 -12.22
N TRP A 155 13.78 -1.76 -11.65
CA TRP A 155 12.68 -2.39 -12.38
C TRP A 155 11.67 -1.40 -12.96
N VAL A 156 11.43 -0.24 -12.32
CA VAL A 156 10.46 0.75 -12.84
C VAL A 156 11.06 1.52 -14.01
N VAL A 157 12.36 1.79 -13.97
CA VAL A 157 13.10 2.46 -15.04
C VAL A 157 13.22 1.55 -16.26
N GLU A 158 13.46 0.24 -16.05
CA GLU A 158 13.46 -0.75 -17.13
C GLU A 158 12.09 -0.90 -17.78
N ARG A 159 11.02 -0.86 -16.98
CA ARG A 159 9.64 -0.96 -17.49
C ARG A 159 9.17 0.30 -18.22
N PHE A 160 9.63 1.46 -17.78
CA PHE A 160 9.29 2.76 -18.34
C PHE A 160 10.58 3.53 -18.67
N PRO A 161 11.29 3.17 -19.74
CA PRO A 161 12.54 3.82 -20.09
C PRO A 161 12.30 5.27 -20.52
N ASN A 162 13.12 6.20 -20.02
CA ASN A 162 13.12 7.59 -20.47
C ASN A 162 14.54 8.01 -20.89
N PRO A 163 14.81 8.15 -22.21
CA PRO A 163 16.11 8.58 -22.73
C PRO A 163 16.53 9.99 -22.30
N GLN A 164 15.57 10.83 -21.90
CA GLN A 164 15.82 12.21 -21.48
C GLN A 164 16.12 12.32 -19.98
N ALA A 165 15.99 11.23 -19.21
CA ALA A 165 16.23 11.24 -17.78
C ALA A 165 17.75 11.31 -17.48
N ARG A 166 18.18 12.41 -16.86
CA ARG A 166 19.58 12.60 -16.47
C ARG A 166 19.86 11.89 -15.14
N VAL A 167 20.68 10.85 -15.19
CA VAL A 167 21.16 10.15 -13.99
C VAL A 167 22.28 10.95 -13.33
N ILE A 168 22.16 11.18 -12.03
CA ILE A 168 23.22 11.77 -11.20
C ILE A 168 23.96 10.61 -10.51
N PRO A 169 25.29 10.49 -10.66
CA PRO A 169 26.07 9.51 -9.91
C PRO A 169 25.84 9.68 -8.41
N ASP A 170 25.58 8.59 -7.67
CA ASP A 170 25.58 8.63 -6.21
C ASP A 170 27.03 8.94 -5.76
N GLU A 171 27.25 10.00 -4.98
CA GLU A 171 28.58 10.47 -4.51
C GLU A 171 29.30 9.53 -3.53
N LYS A 172 29.18 8.21 -3.67
CA LYS A 172 29.95 7.25 -2.89
C LYS A 172 31.07 6.68 -3.74
N HIS A 173 32.20 7.39 -3.75
CA HIS A 173 33.60 6.91 -3.68
C HIS A 173 34.58 8.08 -3.93
N ALA A 174 34.59 9.09 -3.05
CA ALA A 174 35.65 10.13 -3.03
C ALA A 174 36.50 10.12 -1.74
N HIS A 175 36.38 9.06 -0.93
CA HIS A 175 37.28 8.78 0.18
C HIS A 175 37.88 7.39 0.01
N GLY A 176 38.67 7.24 -1.06
CA GLY A 176 39.74 6.25 -1.08
C GLY A 176 40.85 6.80 -0.18
N HIS A 177 41.11 6.10 0.91
CA HIS A 177 42.20 6.36 1.84
C HIS A 177 43.52 6.59 1.07
N GLN A 178 44.05 7.80 1.20
CA GLN A 178 45.49 8.06 1.10
C GLN A 178 46.14 7.67 2.44
#